data_AF-A0A075FQC0-F1
#
_entry.id   AF-A0A075FQC0-F1
#
_cell.length_a   1.000
_cell.length_b   1.000
_cell.length_c   1.000
_cell.angle_alpha   90.00
_cell.angle_beta   90.00
_cell.angle_gamma   90.00
#
_symmetry.space_group_name_H-M   'P 1'
#
loop_
_entity.id
_entity.type
_entity.pdbx_description
1 polymer ?
#
loop_
_entity_poly.entity_id
_entity_poly.type
_entity_poly.pdbx_seq_one_letter_code
_entity_poly.pdbx_strand_id
1 'polypeptide(L)'
;MFNGYKPGEAIVRFRGNMESKNTVMRDPVLFRIIDERHPLLEKKHRVWPSYDFAVAVEDYTDGITHALRSKEYELRNELYYSILDALDMKNLR
;
A
#
# COMPACT_ATOMS: atom_id res chain seq x y z
N MET A 1 0.54 -7.96 17.30
CA MET A 1 -0.81 -7.85 16.69
C MET A 1 -1.14 -8.98 15.70
N PHE A 2 -0.18 -9.54 14.93
CA PHE A 2 -0.47 -10.57 13.91
C PHE A 2 0.03 -12.00 14.21
N ASN A 3 0.58 -12.27 15.39
CA ASN A 3 1.19 -13.57 15.70
C ASN A 3 0.20 -14.75 15.73
N GLY A 4 -1.10 -14.50 15.92
CA GLY A 4 -2.14 -15.53 15.99
C GLY A 4 -2.85 -15.84 14.68
N TYR A 5 -2.54 -15.13 13.59
CA TYR A 5 -3.20 -15.29 12.30
C TYR A 5 -2.27 -16.00 11.29
N LYS A 6 -2.85 -16.85 10.46
CA LYS A 6 -2.19 -17.50 9.31
C LYS A 6 -2.32 -16.64 8.04
N PRO A 7 -1.48 -16.88 7.02
CA PRO A 7 -1.65 -16.26 5.70
C PRO A 7 -3.08 -16.41 5.19
N GLY A 8 -3.70 -15.29 4.81
CA GLY A 8 -5.09 -15.24 4.33
C GLY A 8 -6.18 -15.02 5.39
N GLU A 9 -5.89 -15.20 6.68
CA GLU A 9 -6.89 -15.03 7.75
C GLU A 9 -7.11 -13.56 8.14
N ALA A 10 -6.11 -12.71 7.92
CA ALA A 10 -6.20 -11.28 8.21
C ALA A 10 -5.39 -10.44 7.22
N ILE A 11 -5.89 -9.24 6.93
CA ILE A 11 -5.26 -8.24 6.05
C ILE A 11 -5.52 -6.84 6.61
N VAL A 12 -4.62 -5.90 6.29
CA VAL A 12 -4.86 -4.47 6.52
C VAL A 12 -5.40 -3.89 5.22
N ARG A 13 -6.49 -3.14 5.31
CA ARG A 13 -7.11 -2.46 4.16
C ARG A 13 -7.09 -0.96 4.40
N PHE A 14 -6.96 -0.19 3.32
CA PHE A 14 -7.27 1.23 3.35
C PHE A 14 -8.77 1.36 3.54
N ARG A 15 -9.21 2.26 4.41
CA ARG A 15 -10.63 2.55 4.57
C ARG A 15 -11.06 3.50 3.46
N GLY A 16 -11.53 2.94 2.36
CA GLY A 16 -11.99 3.68 1.20
C GLY A 16 -13.50 3.83 1.17
N ASN A 17 -14.07 3.69 -0.03
CA ASN A 17 -15.51 3.71 -0.26
C ASN A 17 -15.92 2.54 -1.16
N MET A 18 -16.65 1.58 -0.59
CA MET A 18 -17.15 0.40 -1.30
C MET A 18 -18.11 0.72 -2.45
N GLU A 19 -18.76 1.89 -2.45
CA GLU A 19 -19.66 2.35 -3.52
C GLU A 19 -18.92 3.17 -4.61
N SER A 20 -17.60 3.35 -4.50
CA SER A 20 -16.85 4.16 -5.46
C SER A 20 -16.94 3.60 -6.89
N LYS A 21 -17.07 4.52 -7.86
CA LYS A 21 -16.94 4.20 -9.30
C LYS A 21 -15.51 3.81 -9.66
N ASN A 22 -14.51 4.37 -8.96
CA ASN A 22 -13.14 3.91 -9.04
C ASN A 22 -13.00 2.64 -8.19
N THR A 23 -12.89 1.48 -8.85
CA THR A 23 -12.83 0.18 -8.18
C THR A 23 -11.62 0.03 -7.28
N VAL A 24 -10.54 0.77 -7.53
CA VAL A 24 -9.33 0.79 -6.68
C VAL A 24 -9.66 1.30 -5.28
N MET A 25 -10.62 2.21 -5.14
CA MET A 25 -10.97 2.83 -3.85
C MET A 25 -11.91 1.96 -2.99
N ARG A 26 -12.28 0.76 -3.43
CA ARG A 26 -13.16 -0.15 -2.69
C ARG A 26 -12.37 -0.96 -1.67
N ASP A 27 -11.97 -0.25 -0.61
CA ASP A 27 -11.17 -0.77 0.50
C ASP A 27 -9.95 -1.60 0.03
N PRO A 28 -9.00 -1.01 -0.70
CA PRO A 28 -7.86 -1.77 -1.24
C PRO A 28 -6.99 -2.35 -0.12
N VAL A 29 -6.33 -3.48 -0.41
CA VAL A 29 -5.42 -4.14 0.55
C VAL A 29 -4.10 -3.40 0.63
N LEU A 30 -3.66 -3.07 1.85
CA LEU A 30 -2.38 -2.42 2.13
C LEU A 30 -1.33 -3.41 2.63
N PHE A 31 -1.71 -4.39 3.45
CA PHE A 31 -0.77 -5.38 3.97
C PHE A 31 -1.38 -6.79 4.02
N ARG A 32 -0.53 -7.79 3.84
CA ARG A 32 -0.86 -9.23 3.94
C ARG A 32 0.12 -9.96 4.84
N ILE A 33 -0.35 -11.04 5.44
CA ILE A 33 0.49 -12.01 6.15
C ILE A 33 1.06 -12.98 5.12
N ILE A 34 2.39 -13.09 5.06
CA ILE A 34 3.15 -14.02 4.21
C ILE A 34 4.29 -14.58 5.05
N ASP A 35 4.29 -15.90 5.25
CA ASP A 35 5.26 -16.61 6.10
C ASP A 35 6.48 -17.15 5.31
N GLU A 36 6.54 -16.84 4.01
CA GLU A 36 7.64 -17.21 3.15
C GLU A 36 8.92 -16.42 3.46
N ARG A 37 10.06 -17.04 3.13
CA ARG A 37 11.39 -16.44 3.33
C ARG A 37 11.61 -15.30 2.32
N HIS A 38 11.93 -14.10 2.80
CA HIS A 38 12.36 -12.99 1.96
C HIS A 38 13.85 -13.13 1.58
N PRO A 39 14.25 -12.93 0.32
CA PRO A 39 15.65 -13.13 -0.12
C PRO A 39 16.69 -12.26 0.61
N LEU A 40 16.32 -11.04 1.02
CA LEU A 40 17.23 -10.09 1.69
C LEU A 40 17.00 -9.97 3.20
N LEU A 41 15.78 -10.25 3.64
CA LEU A 41 15.33 -9.99 5.02
C LEU A 41 15.02 -11.29 5.77
N GLU A 42 15.24 -12.44 5.11
CA GLU A 42 15.06 -13.77 5.68
C GLU A 42 13.65 -13.95 6.26
N LYS A 43 13.54 -14.32 7.53
CA LYS A 43 12.27 -14.49 8.25
C LYS A 43 12.01 -13.35 9.25
N LYS A 44 12.59 -12.17 9.03
CA LYS A 44 12.50 -11.04 9.96
C LYS A 44 11.07 -10.47 10.06
N HIS A 45 10.34 -10.47 8.96
CA HIS A 45 8.99 -9.91 8.87
C HIS A 45 8.02 -10.94 8.29
N ARG A 46 6.79 -10.92 8.82
CA ARG A 46 5.67 -11.76 8.35
C ARG A 46 4.57 -10.96 7.67
N VAL A 47 4.56 -9.64 7.84
CA VAL A 47 3.54 -8.74 7.31
C VAL A 47 4.20 -7.86 6.27
N TRP A 48 3.67 -7.91 5.05
CA TRP A 48 4.29 -7.30 3.87
C TRP A 48 3.33 -6.33 3.18
N PRO A 49 3.83 -5.19 2.68
CA PRO A 49 3.00 -4.20 2.02
C PRO A 49 2.56 -4.67 0.63
N SER A 50 1.43 -4.14 0.17
CA SER A 50 1.06 -4.19 -1.24
C SER A 50 1.83 -3.14 -2.04
N TYR A 51 1.84 -3.29 -3.36
CA TYR A 51 2.41 -2.31 -4.29
C TYR A 51 1.88 -0.89 -4.02
N ASP A 52 0.56 -0.74 -3.83
CA ASP A 52 -0.07 0.57 -3.65
C ASP A 52 0.43 1.30 -2.39
N PHE A 53 0.66 0.57 -1.29
CA PHE A 53 1.20 1.15 -0.07
C PHE A 53 2.70 1.42 -0.18
N ALA A 54 3.47 0.44 -0.67
CA ALA A 54 4.92 0.53 -0.76
C ALA A 54 5.34 1.73 -1.62
N VAL A 55 4.79 1.85 -2.83
CA VAL A 55 5.15 2.93 -3.76
C VAL A 55 4.78 4.30 -3.21
N ALA A 56 3.61 4.46 -2.57
CA ALA A 56 3.24 5.74 -1.97
C ALA A 56 4.23 6.19 -0.91
N VAL A 57 4.63 5.28 -0.01
CA VAL A 57 5.58 5.60 1.05
C VAL A 57 6.98 5.81 0.49
N GLU A 58 7.46 4.94 -0.40
CA GLU A 58 8.80 4.99 -0.99
C GLU A 58 9.02 6.29 -1.80
N ASP A 59 8.08 6.65 -2.69
CA ASP A 59 8.17 7.87 -3.48
C ASP A 59 8.29 9.12 -2.58
N TYR A 60 7.54 9.16 -1.47
CA TYR A 60 7.63 10.25 -0.51
C TYR A 60 8.96 10.24 0.25
N THR A 61 9.40 9.08 0.75
CA THR A 61 10.65 8.99 1.53
C THR A 61 11.89 9.29 0.70
N ASP A 62 11.86 8.95 -0.60
CA ASP A 62 12.97 9.18 -1.52
C ASP A 62 12.93 10.58 -2.16
N GLY A 63 11.89 11.38 -1.89
CA GLY A 63 11.76 12.75 -2.38
C GLY A 63 11.42 12.85 -3.87
N ILE A 64 10.69 11.87 -4.41
CA ILE A 64 10.30 11.82 -5.82
C ILE A 64 9.32 12.95 -6.15
N THR A 65 9.73 13.88 -7.00
CA THR A 65 8.88 15.02 -7.39
C THR A 65 7.85 14.67 -8.46
N HIS A 66 8.16 13.70 -9.34
CA HIS A 66 7.32 13.31 -10.47
C HIS A 66 7.31 11.79 -10.63
N ALA A 67 6.24 11.15 -10.16
CA ALA A 67 6.04 9.71 -10.32
C ALA A 67 5.52 9.38 -11.74
N LEU A 68 6.42 9.02 -12.65
CA LEU A 68 6.09 8.63 -14.02
C LEU A 68 5.72 7.14 -14.07
N ARG A 69 4.46 6.84 -14.45
CA ARG A 69 3.92 5.47 -14.55
C ARG A 69 3.16 5.27 -15.85
N SER A 70 3.00 4.02 -16.26
CA SER A 70 2.19 3.67 -17.43
C SER A 70 0.69 3.88 -17.18
N LYS A 71 -0.10 3.91 -18.25
CA LYS A 71 -1.53 4.27 -18.21
C LYS A 71 -2.37 3.30 -17.36
N GLU A 72 -1.94 2.04 -17.24
CA GLU A 72 -2.59 1.01 -16.43
C GLU A 72 -2.72 1.41 -14.93
N TYR A 73 -1.89 2.35 -14.46
CA TYR A 73 -1.87 2.81 -13.07
C TYR A 73 -2.70 4.08 -12.84
N GLU A 74 -3.34 4.64 -13.86
CA GLU A 74 -4.06 5.92 -13.74
C GLU A 74 -5.09 5.93 -12.61
N LEU A 75 -5.90 4.87 -12.51
CA LEU A 75 -6.94 4.76 -11.48
C LEU A 75 -6.36 4.67 -10.06
N ARG A 76 -5.09 4.31 -9.90
CA ARG A 76 -4.40 4.20 -8.60
C ARG A 76 -3.87 5.53 -8.10
N ASN A 77 -3.86 6.58 -8.92
CA ASN A 77 -3.44 7.92 -8.48
C ASN A 77 -4.29 8.42 -7.30
N GLU A 78 -5.60 8.20 -7.35
CA GLU A 78 -6.51 8.59 -6.25
C GLU A 78 -6.11 7.91 -4.93
N LEU A 79 -5.85 6.59 -4.97
CA LEU A 79 -5.42 5.85 -3.79
C LEU A 79 -4.04 6.29 -3.31
N TYR A 80 -3.10 6.49 -4.23
CA TYR A 80 -1.74 6.95 -3.92
C TYR A 80 -1.75 8.24 -3.10
N TYR A 81 -2.47 9.27 -3.56
CA TYR A 81 -2.57 10.53 -2.83
C TYR A 81 -3.38 10.40 -1.54
N SER A 82 -4.40 9.53 -1.51
CA SER A 82 -5.18 9.26 -0.30
C SER A 82 -4.35 8.60 0.80
N ILE A 83 -3.42 7.69 0.45
CA ILE A 83 -2.49 7.09 1.39
C ILE A 83 -1.54 8.15 1.97
N LEU A 84 -0.98 9.01 1.12
CA LEU A 84 -0.11 10.11 1.57
C LEU A 84 -0.83 11.07 2.52
N ASP A 85 -2.05 11.46 2.19
CA ASP A 85 -2.87 12.34 3.03
C ASP A 85 -3.18 11.69 4.39
N ALA A 86 -3.54 10.41 4.40
CA ALA A 86 -3.85 9.66 5.62
C ALA A 86 -2.64 9.46 6.55
N LEU A 87 -1.43 9.50 6.00
CA LEU A 87 -0.17 9.41 6.75
C LEU A 87 0.41 10.79 7.12
N ASP A 88 -0.30 11.88 6.80
CA ASP A 88 0.18 13.26 6.92
C ASP A 88 1.54 13.49 6.22
N MET A 89 1.78 12.74 5.14
CA MET A 89 2.96 12.84 4.28
C MET A 89 2.74 13.94 3.23
N LYS A 90 2.40 15.13 3.72
CA LYS A 90 2.12 16.30 2.88
C LYS A 90 3.39 17.12 2.78
N ASN A 91 4.25 16.85 1.81
CA ASN A 91 5.32 17.77 1.37
C ASN A 91 6.10 17.18 0.19
N LEU A 92 5.58 17.35 -1.02
CA LEU A 92 6.36 17.44 -2.26
C LEU A 92 5.64 18.47 -3.14
N ARG A 93 5.67 19.73 -2.70
CA ARG A 93 5.31 20.90 -3.51
C ARG A 93 6.57 21.65 -3.86
#